data_AF-A0A158BHE2-F1
#
_entry.id   AF-A0A158BHE2-F1
#
_cell.length_a   1.000
_cell.length_b   1.000
_cell.length_c   1.000
_cell.angle_alpha   90.00
_cell.angle_beta   90.00
_cell.angle_gamma   90.00
#
_symmetry.space_group_name_H-M   'P 1'
#
loop_
_entity.id
_entity.type
_entity.pdbx_description
1 polymer ?
#
loop_
_entity_poly.entity_id
_entity_poly.type
_entity_poly.pdbx_seq_one_letter_code
_entity_poly.pdbx_strand_id
1 'polypeptide(L)'
;MPFSFSRRPELAGLTRPARRDVRRIAWHFAQRHWTLHAPAFVWFVYVLLHTRFHVTPERRDYLLVTLVIFVVAVVNIRLHIARYLKPARAIFDVLGNSAARTITGR
;
A
#
# COMPACT_ATOMS: atom_id res chain seq x y z
N MET A 1 -2.01 -10.12 -6.43
CA MET A 1 -1.89 -8.65 -6.27
C MET A 1 -1.34 -8.03 -7.55
N PRO A 2 -2.17 -7.43 -8.40
CA PRO A 2 -1.73 -6.77 -9.63
C PRO A 2 -1.30 -5.34 -9.27
N PHE A 3 -0.05 -5.16 -8.87
CA PHE A 3 0.55 -3.83 -8.78
C PHE A 3 1.80 -3.90 -9.66
N SER A 4 1.83 -3.13 -10.75
CA SER A 4 2.94 -3.12 -11.68
C SER A 4 4.16 -2.49 -11.00
N PHE A 5 5.04 -3.35 -10.50
CA PHE A 5 6.38 -3.00 -10.00
C PHE A 5 7.46 -3.39 -11.02
N SER A 6 7.10 -3.53 -12.30
CA SER A 6 7.95 -4.14 -13.33
C SER A 6 9.28 -3.44 -13.61
N ARG A 7 9.48 -2.20 -13.13
CA ARG A 7 10.72 -1.41 -13.29
C ARG A 7 11.47 -1.12 -11.99
N ARG A 8 11.22 -1.88 -10.91
CA ARG A 8 11.90 -1.70 -9.63
C ARG A 8 13.19 -2.55 -9.61
N PRO A 9 14.38 -1.97 -9.40
CA PRO A 9 15.65 -2.72 -9.36
C PRO A 9 15.64 -3.80 -8.28
N GLU A 10 14.88 -3.60 -7.20
CA GLU A 10 14.72 -4.55 -6.08
C GLU A 10 14.04 -5.86 -6.50
N LEU A 11 13.39 -5.90 -7.67
CA LEU A 11 12.72 -7.08 -8.23
C LEU A 11 13.41 -7.61 -9.50
N ALA A 12 14.52 -6.99 -9.92
CA ALA A 12 15.29 -7.43 -11.08
C ALA A 12 15.95 -8.80 -10.81
N GLY A 13 16.07 -9.62 -11.85
CA GLY A 13 16.65 -10.97 -11.76
C GLY A 13 15.77 -12.02 -11.07
N LEU A 14 14.62 -11.64 -10.50
CA LEU A 14 13.72 -12.58 -9.84
C LEU A 14 12.73 -13.25 -10.80
N THR A 15 12.47 -14.54 -10.54
CA THR A 15 11.35 -15.27 -11.12
C THR A 15 10.01 -14.69 -10.63
N ARG A 16 8.92 -14.92 -11.37
CA ARG A 16 7.57 -14.46 -10.98
C ARG A 16 7.17 -14.86 -9.54
N PRO A 17 7.36 -16.11 -9.07
CA PRO A 17 7.03 -16.47 -7.69
C PRO A 17 7.88 -15.71 -6.67
N ALA A 18 9.19 -15.61 -6.86
CA ALA A 18 10.07 -14.87 -5.95
C ALA A 18 9.69 -13.38 -5.85
N ARG A 19 9.29 -12.73 -6.96
CA ARG A 19 8.78 -11.35 -6.93
C ARG A 19 7.50 -11.22 -6.08
N ARG A 20 6.64 -12.24 -6.07
CA ARG A 20 5.41 -12.24 -5.26
C ARG A 20 5.75 -12.32 -3.77
N ASP A 21 6.76 -13.11 -3.42
CA ASP A 21 7.20 -13.31 -2.04
C ASP A 21 7.87 -12.06 -1.47
N VAL A 22 8.79 -11.43 -2.21
CA VAL A 22 9.38 -10.14 -1.82
C VAL A 22 8.30 -9.08 -1.62
N ARG A 23 7.30 -9.03 -2.50
CA ARG A 23 6.18 -8.08 -2.36
C ARG A 23 5.28 -8.38 -1.16
N ARG A 24 5.09 -9.65 -0.79
CA ARG A 24 4.34 -10.02 0.42
C ARG A 24 5.08 -9.59 1.69
N ILE A 25 6.38 -9.80 1.74
CA ILE A 25 7.22 -9.34 2.86
C ILE A 25 7.16 -7.80 2.95
N ALA A 26 7.35 -7.10 1.84
CA ALA A 26 7.26 -5.64 1.80
C ALA A 26 5.87 -5.13 2.24
N TRP A 27 4.79 -5.81 1.83
CA TRP A 27 3.44 -5.50 2.26
C TRP A 27 3.24 -5.72 3.75
N HIS A 28 3.74 -6.83 4.31
CA HIS A 28 3.63 -7.13 5.73
C HIS A 28 4.27 -6.02 6.58
N PHE A 29 5.45 -5.52 6.17
CA PHE A 29 6.07 -4.39 6.85
C PHE A 29 5.30 -3.08 6.63
N ALA A 30 4.84 -2.81 5.42
CA ALA A 30 4.05 -1.61 5.12
C ALA A 30 2.78 -1.52 6.00
N GLN A 31 2.10 -2.64 6.26
CA GLN A 31 0.90 -2.71 7.10
C GLN A 31 1.14 -2.39 8.58
N ARG A 32 2.36 -2.54 9.10
CA ARG A 32 2.66 -2.21 10.50
C ARG A 32 2.70 -0.72 10.78
N HIS A 33 2.71 0.13 9.75
CA HIS A 33 2.79 1.58 9.92
C HIS A 33 1.41 2.24 9.83
N TRP A 34 1.03 2.95 10.89
CA TRP A 34 -0.24 3.67 10.98
C TRP A 34 -0.47 4.66 9.82
N THR A 35 0.59 5.31 9.33
CA THR A 35 0.51 6.28 8.23
C THR A 35 0.01 5.68 6.92
N LEU A 36 0.09 4.36 6.74
CA LEU A 36 -0.57 3.67 5.61
C LEU A 36 -2.09 3.95 5.61
N HIS A 37 -2.68 4.05 6.80
CA HIS A 37 -4.12 4.22 7.03
C HIS A 37 -4.56 5.68 7.11
N ALA A 38 -3.64 6.65 7.11
CA ALA A 38 -3.97 8.07 7.22
C ALA A 38 -5.01 8.55 6.18
N PRO A 39 -4.95 8.16 4.90
CA PRO A 39 -5.97 8.53 3.92
C PRO A 39 -7.38 7.99 4.25
N ALA A 40 -7.46 6.79 4.83
CA ALA A 40 -8.73 6.22 5.26
C ALA A 40 -9.31 6.97 6.46
N PHE A 41 -8.45 7.39 7.40
CA PHE A 41 -8.86 8.24 8.52
C PHE A 41 -9.37 9.61 8.03
N VAL A 42 -8.64 10.25 7.11
CA VAL A 42 -9.06 11.52 6.48
C VAL A 42 -10.42 11.37 5.78
N TRP A 43 -10.61 10.28 5.03
CA TRP A 43 -11.89 9.98 4.40
C TRP A 43 -13.02 9.85 5.42
N PHE A 44 -12.79 9.13 6.53
CA PHE A 44 -13.79 8.95 7.57
C PHE A 44 -14.20 10.27 8.22
N VAL A 45 -13.22 11.13 8.56
CA VAL A 45 -13.47 12.48 9.10
C VAL A 45 -14.25 13.32 8.09
N TYR A 46 -13.88 13.29 6.81
CA TYR A 46 -14.59 13.99 5.76
C TYR A 46 -16.06 13.55 5.65
N VAL A 47 -16.32 12.24 5.68
CA VAL A 47 -17.69 11.70 5.64
C VAL A 47 -18.49 12.17 6.85
N LEU A 48 -17.92 12.12 8.07
CA LEU A 48 -18.60 12.60 9.29
C LEU A 48 -18.92 14.09 9.22
N LEU A 49 -18.01 14.91 8.71
CA LEU A 49 -18.24 16.34 8.55
C LEU A 49 -19.33 16.61 7.50
N HIS A 50 -19.30 15.90 6.36
CA HIS A 50 -20.29 16.05 5.31
C HIS A 50 -21.69 15.63 5.79
N THR A 51 -21.83 14.51 6.52
CA THR A 51 -23.13 14.05 7.02
C THR A 51 -23.71 15.01 8.07
N ARG A 52 -22.89 15.63 8.91
CA ARG A 52 -23.36 16.53 9.98
C ARG A 52 -23.58 17.97 9.53
N PHE A 53 -22.73 18.48 8.63
CA PHE A 53 -22.67 19.91 8.28
C PHE A 53 -22.87 20.21 6.78
N HIS A 54 -23.00 19.18 5.94
CA HIS A 54 -23.20 19.32 4.49
C HIS A 54 -22.12 20.18 3.81
N VAL A 55 -20.85 19.95 4.20
CA VAL A 55 -19.66 20.69 3.74
C VAL A 55 -19.55 20.79 2.22
N THR A 56 -20.10 19.83 1.49
CA THR A 56 -20.20 19.86 0.03
C THR A 56 -21.67 19.82 -0.37
N PRO A 57 -22.25 20.93 -0.87
CA PRO A 57 -23.68 20.98 -1.17
C PRO A 57 -24.04 20.18 -2.42
N GLU A 58 -23.10 20.05 -3.37
CA GLU A 58 -23.30 19.27 -4.59
C GLU A 58 -22.75 17.85 -4.47
N ARG A 59 -23.52 16.88 -4.97
CA ARG A 59 -23.09 15.48 -5.08
C ARG A 59 -21.80 15.34 -5.90
N ARG A 60 -21.61 16.18 -6.91
CA ARG A 60 -20.42 16.18 -7.76
C ARG A 60 -19.16 16.50 -6.95
N ASP A 61 -19.21 17.52 -6.11
CA ASP A 61 -18.08 17.91 -5.28
C ASP A 61 -17.73 16.84 -4.25
N TYR A 62 -18.75 16.22 -3.65
CA TYR A 62 -18.54 15.08 -2.76
C TYR A 62 -17.78 13.93 -3.44
N LEU A 63 -18.17 13.59 -4.66
CA LEU A 63 -17.52 12.54 -5.44
C LEU A 63 -16.10 12.92 -5.84
N LEU A 64 -15.86 14.18 -6.23
CA LEU A 64 -14.52 14.67 -6.58
C LEU A 64 -13.58 14.63 -5.38
N VAL A 65 -13.99 15.11 -4.22
CA VAL A 65 -13.18 15.05 -2.99
C VAL A 65 -12.89 13.60 -2.60
N THR A 66 -13.90 12.73 -2.65
CA THR A 66 -13.72 11.29 -2.37
C THR A 66 -12.74 10.65 -3.35
N LEU A 67 -12.83 10.98 -4.64
CA LEU A 67 -11.91 10.50 -5.66
C LEU A 67 -10.47 10.95 -5.40
N VAL A 68 -10.27 12.22 -5.04
CA VAL A 68 -8.94 12.75 -4.68
C VAL A 68 -8.36 11.99 -3.49
N ILE A 69 -9.14 11.79 -2.42
CA ILE A 69 -8.68 11.03 -1.25
C ILE A 69 -8.34 9.59 -1.64
N PHE A 70 -9.14 8.97 -2.51
CA PHE A 70 -8.86 7.62 -3.02
C PHE A 70 -7.54 7.55 -3.80
N VAL A 71 -7.29 8.49 -4.72
CA VAL A 71 -6.02 8.55 -5.45
C VAL A 71 -4.84 8.72 -4.48
N VAL A 72 -4.97 9.62 -3.50
CA VAL A 72 -3.97 9.80 -2.44
C VAL A 72 -3.75 8.50 -1.65
N ALA A 73 -4.81 7.76 -1.31
CA ALA A 73 -4.71 6.47 -0.64
C ALA A 73 -3.90 5.46 -1.46
N VAL A 74 -4.19 5.34 -2.77
CA VAL A 74 -3.46 4.44 -3.67
C VAL A 74 -1.98 4.85 -3.76
N VAL A 75 -1.69 6.14 -3.91
CA VAL A 75 -0.30 6.64 -3.95
C VAL A 75 0.41 6.37 -2.63
N ASN A 76 -0.22 6.64 -1.49
CA ASN A 76 0.34 6.40 -0.15
C ASN A 76 0.70 4.91 0.04
N ILE A 77 -0.22 4.01 -0.31
CA ILE A 77 0.02 2.56 -0.27
C ILE A 77 1.20 2.17 -1.16
N ARG A 78 1.28 2.70 -2.39
CA ARG A 78 2.38 2.40 -3.33
C ARG A 78 3.73 2.87 -2.79
N LEU A 79 3.78 4.07 -2.21
CA LEU A 79 5.00 4.64 -1.62
C LEU A 79 5.46 3.82 -0.41
N HIS A 80 4.53 3.45 0.47
CA HIS A 80 4.82 2.58 1.60
C HIS A 80 5.40 1.25 1.14
N ILE A 81 4.72 0.51 0.26
CA ILE A 81 5.23 -0.77 -0.25
C ILE A 81 6.60 -0.59 -0.90
N ALA A 82 6.77 0.44 -1.73
CA ALA A 82 8.03 0.71 -2.42
C ALA A 82 9.19 0.96 -1.45
N ARG A 83 8.96 1.69 -0.35
CA ARG A 83 9.96 1.93 0.70
C ARG A 83 10.45 0.63 1.33
N TYR A 84 9.58 -0.38 1.47
CA TYR A 84 9.93 -1.67 2.06
C TYR A 84 10.39 -2.73 1.04
N LEU A 85 10.43 -2.44 -0.27
CA LEU A 85 10.91 -3.40 -1.27
C LEU A 85 12.39 -3.74 -1.10
N LYS A 86 13.25 -2.73 -0.84
CA LYS A 86 14.69 -2.92 -0.65
C LYS A 86 15.00 -3.81 0.58
N PRO A 87 14.48 -3.53 1.79
CA PRO A 87 14.70 -4.42 2.92
C PRO A 87 14.05 -5.80 2.74
N ALA A 88 12.86 -5.87 2.12
CA ALA A 88 12.23 -7.16 1.83
C ALA A 88 13.05 -8.03 0.87
N ARG A 89 13.71 -7.42 -0.12
CA ARG A 89 14.64 -8.10 -1.03
C ARG A 89 15.85 -8.64 -0.28
N ALA A 90 16.50 -7.83 0.56
CA ALA A 90 17.63 -8.29 1.36
C ALA A 90 17.28 -9.48 2.26
N ILE A 91 16.12 -9.43 2.91
CA ILE A 91 15.60 -10.53 3.73
C ILE A 91 15.36 -11.80 2.88
N PHE A 92 14.76 -11.64 1.70
CA PHE A 92 14.54 -12.76 0.77
C PHE A 92 15.86 -13.35 0.27
N ASP A 93 16.89 -12.54 0.06
CA ASP A 93 18.20 -13.01 -0.40
C ASP A 93 18.94 -13.81 0.69
N VAL A 94 18.69 -13.51 1.97
CA VAL A 94 19.27 -14.24 3.12
C VAL A 94 18.49 -15.54 3.42
N LEU A 95 17.17 -15.48 3.42
CA LEU A 95 16.31 -16.59 3.87
C LEU A 95 15.76 -17.44 2.70
N GLY A 96 15.88 -16.97 1.47
CA GLY A 96 15.35 -17.64 0.28
C GLY A 96 13.83 -17.81 0.30
N ASN A 97 13.33 -18.87 -0.34
CA ASN A 97 11.89 -19.13 -0.51
C ASN A 97 11.13 -19.42 0.79
N SER A 98 11.81 -19.62 1.93
CA SER A 98 11.16 -19.76 3.24
C SER A 98 10.86 -18.40 3.89
N ALA A 99 11.53 -17.32 3.46
CA ALA A 99 11.43 -15.98 4.04
C ALA A 99 9.99 -15.49 4.18
N ALA A 100 9.20 -15.63 3.12
CA ALA A 100 7.81 -15.17 3.11
C ALA A 100 6.94 -15.97 4.09
N ARG A 101 7.13 -17.30 4.18
CA ARG A 101 6.41 -18.15 5.13
C ARG A 101 6.81 -17.83 6.57
N THR A 102 8.11 -17.68 6.85
CA THR A 102 8.61 -17.39 8.19
C THR A 102 8.14 -16.03 8.70
N ILE A 103 8.09 -15.01 7.83
CA ILE A 103 7.78 -13.63 8.23
C ILE A 103 6.29 -13.35 8.21
N THR A 104 5.57 -13.86 7.20
CA THR A 104 4.15 -13.58 7.03
C THR A 104 3.24 -14.67 7.60
N GLY A 105 3.81 -15.80 8.02
CA GLY A 105 3.08 -16.96 8.55
C GLY A 105 2.25 -17.71 7.50
N ARG A 106 2.42 -17.40 6.20
CA ARG A 106 1.70 -17.96 5.05
C ARG A 106 2.62 -18.16 3.85
#